data_AF-A0A1J5RNP0-F1
#
_entry.id   AF-A0A1J5RNP0-F1
#
_cell.length_a   1.000
_cell.length_b   1.000
_cell.length_c   1.000
_cell.angle_alpha   90.00
_cell.angle_beta   90.00
_cell.angle_gamma   90.00
#
_symmetry.space_group_name_H-M   'P 1'
#
loop_
_entity.id
_entity.type
_entity.pdbx_description
1 polymer ?
#
loop_
_entity_poly.entity_id
_entity_poly.type
_entity_poly.pdbx_seq_one_letter_code
_entity_poly.pdbx_strand_id
1 'polypeptide(L)'
;MNAAPETPLVWLLRSHPETADDYLEFRWAVARMAARLAAERATQEDMQRITLAFQHLEEAHDSQRLDAEMAADIAFHRAIYRATHNAVMHHIMERLLSLLGDDVFYDRAAFYSHGETRTELMAQHRALYQALARKDAEAAVAAAEAHIRYAGKALRQWRAAQARRTVARRRAGRIGGAEET
;
A
#
# COMPACT_ATOMS: atom_id res chain seq x y z
N MET A 1 -26.19 1.82 0.97
CA MET A 1 -25.14 2.85 1.04
C MET A 1 -24.90 3.36 -0.37
N ASN A 2 -25.09 4.66 -0.62
CA ASN A 2 -24.86 5.23 -1.95
C ASN A 2 -23.36 5.18 -2.23
N ALA A 3 -22.93 4.30 -3.15
CA ALA A 3 -21.58 4.33 -3.67
C ALA A 3 -21.34 5.73 -4.26
N ALA A 4 -20.22 6.36 -3.89
CA ALA A 4 -19.82 7.59 -4.55
C ALA A 4 -19.76 7.33 -6.08
N PRO A 5 -20.19 8.29 -6.93
CA PRO A 5 -20.20 8.07 -8.37
C PRO A 5 -18.80 7.68 -8.84
N GLU A 6 -18.73 6.63 -9.66
CA GLU A 6 -17.50 6.10 -10.21
C GLU A 6 -16.78 7.22 -10.99
N THR A 7 -15.60 7.62 -10.54
CA THR A 7 -14.82 8.65 -11.26
C THR A 7 -14.14 8.01 -12.46
N PRO A 8 -13.80 8.77 -13.53
CA PRO A 8 -13.08 8.23 -14.68
C PRO A 8 -11.79 7.50 -14.28
N LEU A 9 -11.12 7.97 -13.23
CA LEU A 9 -9.91 7.33 -12.71
C LEU A 9 -10.22 5.99 -12.02
N VAL A 10 -11.27 5.90 -11.21
CA VAL A 10 -11.67 4.63 -10.58
C VAL A 10 -12.05 3.61 -11.65
N TRP A 11 -12.83 4.03 -12.64
CA TRP A 11 -13.23 3.18 -13.76
C TRP A 11 -12.01 2.66 -14.54
N LEU A 12 -11.06 3.56 -14.87
CA LEU A 12 -9.82 3.20 -15.55
C LEU A 12 -9.05 2.12 -14.78
N LEU A 13 -8.81 2.36 -13.48
CA LEU A 13 -8.05 1.46 -12.60
C LEU A 13 -8.70 0.09 -12.42
N ARG A 14 -10.04 0.04 -12.37
CA ARG A 14 -10.79 -1.22 -12.28
C ARG A 14 -10.84 -1.99 -13.59
N SER A 15 -10.99 -1.29 -14.70
CA SER A 15 -11.26 -1.89 -16.01
C SER A 15 -9.97 -2.35 -16.72
N HIS A 16 -8.82 -1.79 -16.32
CA HIS A 16 -7.52 -1.99 -16.97
C HIS A 16 -6.48 -2.43 -15.94
N PRO A 17 -6.36 -3.74 -15.65
CA PRO A 17 -5.44 -4.27 -14.63
C PRO A 17 -3.96 -3.87 -14.80
N GLU A 18 -3.55 -3.54 -16.02
CA GLU A 18 -2.23 -3.01 -16.39
C GLU A 18 -1.91 -1.67 -15.74
N THR A 19 -2.92 -0.84 -15.50
CA THR A 19 -2.76 0.51 -14.90
C THR A 19 -2.33 0.45 -13.43
N ALA A 20 -2.31 -0.75 -12.82
CA ALA A 20 -1.76 -0.94 -11.49
C ALA A 20 -0.24 -0.67 -11.43
N ASP A 21 0.50 -0.97 -12.49
CA ASP A 21 1.94 -0.67 -12.54
C ASP A 21 2.16 0.86 -12.73
N ASP A 22 1.36 1.51 -13.57
CA ASP A 22 1.37 2.99 -13.72
C ASP A 22 1.07 3.69 -12.38
N TYR A 23 0.11 3.16 -11.63
CA TYR A 23 -0.21 3.66 -10.30
C TYR A 23 0.96 3.49 -9.32
N LEU A 24 1.65 2.34 -9.35
CA LEU A 24 2.81 2.11 -8.50
C LEU A 24 4.00 3.00 -8.88
N GLU A 25 4.20 3.27 -10.17
CA GLU A 25 5.19 4.22 -10.66
C GLU A 25 4.88 5.64 -10.16
N PHE A 26 3.64 6.09 -10.31
CA PHE A 26 3.19 7.37 -9.78
C PHE A 26 3.38 7.44 -8.26
N ARG A 27 2.95 6.42 -7.52
CA ARG A 27 3.09 6.35 -6.06
C ARG A 27 4.55 6.36 -5.63
N TRP A 28 5.45 5.74 -6.40
CA TRP A 28 6.88 5.78 -6.13
C TRP A 28 7.43 7.21 -6.21
N ALA A 29 7.09 7.96 -7.25
CA ALA A 29 7.51 9.35 -7.39
C ALA A 29 6.93 10.23 -6.27
N VAL A 30 5.63 10.11 -5.99
CA VAL A 30 4.95 10.93 -4.97
C VAL A 30 5.39 10.58 -3.55
N ALA A 31 5.60 9.31 -3.22
CA ALA A 31 6.02 8.89 -1.89
C ALA A 31 7.39 9.47 -1.51
N ARG A 32 8.33 9.53 -2.45
CA ARG A 32 9.65 10.14 -2.26
C ARG A 32 9.53 11.62 -1.92
N MET A 33 8.76 12.35 -2.72
CA MET A 33 8.51 13.78 -2.49
C MET A 33 7.77 14.00 -1.17
N ALA A 34 6.75 13.19 -0.87
CA ALA A 34 6.01 13.28 0.38
C ALA A 34 6.90 13.05 1.61
N ALA A 35 7.78 12.04 1.58
CA ALA A 35 8.69 11.74 2.67
C ALA A 35 9.67 12.89 2.93
N ARG A 36 10.25 13.46 1.87
CA ARG A 36 11.11 14.66 1.96
C ARG A 36 10.36 15.83 2.60
N LEU A 37 9.21 16.18 2.02
CA LEU A 37 8.43 17.34 2.48
C LEU A 37 7.96 17.15 3.92
N ALA A 38 7.54 15.95 4.31
CA ALA A 38 7.15 15.65 5.68
C ALA A 38 8.34 15.79 6.65
N ALA A 39 9.53 15.26 6.31
CA ALA A 39 10.71 15.40 7.15
C ALA A 39 11.10 16.89 7.37
N GLU A 40 11.02 17.69 6.30
CA GLU A 40 11.37 19.11 6.32
C GLU A 40 10.32 19.98 7.03
N ARG A 41 9.03 19.68 6.86
CA ARG A 41 7.93 20.60 7.22
C ARG A 41 7.09 20.17 8.41
N ALA A 42 7.13 18.90 8.82
CA ALA A 42 6.27 18.41 9.90
C ALA A 42 6.43 19.26 11.17
N THR A 43 5.30 19.73 11.70
CA THR A 43 5.24 20.39 13.01
C THR A 43 5.33 19.35 14.12
N GLN A 44 5.39 19.80 15.38
CA GLN A 44 5.35 18.91 16.53
C GLN A 44 4.03 18.12 16.57
N GLU A 45 2.91 18.76 16.27
CA GLU A 45 1.58 18.13 16.21
C GLU A 45 1.50 17.09 15.08
N ASP A 46 2.12 17.37 13.93
CA ASP A 46 2.20 16.39 12.83
C ASP A 46 3.01 15.17 13.24
N MET A 47 4.15 15.36 13.89
CA MET A 47 4.97 14.26 14.39
C MET A 47 4.27 13.44 15.47
N GLN A 48 3.45 14.06 16.32
CA GLN A 48 2.59 13.34 17.26
C GLN A 48 1.57 12.48 16.53
N ARG A 49 0.91 13.01 15.48
CA ARG A 49 -0.05 12.24 14.67
C ARG A 49 0.62 11.08 13.95
N ILE A 50 1.79 11.29 13.35
CA ILE A 50 2.58 10.24 12.68
C ILE A 50 2.96 9.16 13.69
N THR A 51 3.41 9.54 14.88
CA THR A 51 3.80 8.60 15.95
C THR A 51 2.62 7.74 16.41
N LEU A 52 1.48 8.36 16.69
CA LEU A 52 0.27 7.63 17.10
C LEU A 52 -0.22 6.69 15.99
N ALA A 53 -0.19 7.13 14.73
CA ALA A 53 -0.57 6.27 13.60
C ALA A 53 0.39 5.09 13.41
N PHE A 54 1.69 5.31 13.61
CA PHE A 54 2.70 4.25 13.54
C PHE A 54 2.55 3.23 14.68
N GLN A 55 2.32 3.69 15.91
CA GLN A 55 2.08 2.82 17.07
C GLN A 55 0.84 1.95 16.86
N HIS A 56 -0.26 2.53 16.37
CA HIS A 56 -1.45 1.75 16.02
C HIS A 56 -1.15 0.70 14.96
N LEU A 57 -0.36 1.04 13.93
CA LEU A 57 0.05 0.09 12.89
C LEU A 57 0.88 -1.06 13.47
N GLU A 58 1.82 -0.77 14.36
CA GLU A 58 2.63 -1.78 15.06
C GLU A 58 1.75 -2.69 15.94
N GLU A 59 0.85 -2.13 16.74
CA GLU A 59 -0.10 -2.90 17.56
C GLU A 59 -1.02 -3.79 16.71
N ALA A 60 -1.54 -3.26 15.61
CA ALA A 60 -2.37 -4.02 14.67
C ALA A 60 -1.57 -5.15 14.01
N HIS A 61 -0.31 -4.89 13.67
CA HIS A 61 0.62 -5.89 13.16
C HIS A 61 0.86 -7.02 14.19
N ASP A 62 1.04 -6.70 15.46
CA ASP A 62 1.29 -7.72 16.48
C ASP A 62 0.03 -8.53 16.81
N SER A 63 -1.15 -7.91 16.73
CA SER A 63 -2.45 -8.58 16.94
C SER A 63 -2.85 -9.59 15.86
N GLN A 64 -2.12 -9.64 14.74
CA GLN A 64 -2.42 -10.47 13.55
C GLN A 64 -3.81 -10.24 12.93
N ARG A 65 -4.45 -9.10 13.21
CA ARG A 65 -5.73 -8.72 12.61
C ARG A 65 -5.52 -7.95 11.31
N LEU A 66 -5.57 -8.65 10.18
CA LEU A 66 -5.27 -8.09 8.85
C LEU A 66 -6.10 -6.84 8.53
N ASP A 67 -7.41 -6.84 8.79
CA ASP A 67 -8.27 -5.68 8.51
C ASP A 67 -7.86 -4.45 9.32
N ALA A 68 -7.46 -4.65 10.58
CA ALA A 68 -7.01 -3.58 11.45
C ALA A 68 -5.64 -3.03 10.99
N GLU A 69 -4.73 -3.92 10.59
CA GLU A 69 -3.41 -3.55 10.07
C GLU A 69 -3.54 -2.75 8.76
N MET A 70 -4.44 -3.17 7.86
CA MET A 70 -4.72 -2.45 6.62
C MET A 70 -5.27 -1.05 6.88
N ALA A 71 -6.20 -0.89 7.83
CA ALA A 71 -6.74 0.40 8.21
C ALA A 71 -5.66 1.31 8.83
N ALA A 72 -4.80 0.74 9.69
CA ALA A 72 -3.71 1.46 10.34
C ALA A 72 -2.61 1.88 9.35
N ASP A 73 -2.30 1.06 8.35
CA ASP A 73 -1.36 1.38 7.26
C ASP A 73 -1.82 2.60 6.47
N ILE A 74 -3.10 2.64 6.09
CA ILE A 74 -3.70 3.80 5.41
C ILE A 74 -3.62 5.05 6.30
N ALA A 75 -3.91 4.91 7.59
CA ALA A 75 -3.84 6.01 8.54
C ALA A 75 -2.41 6.56 8.69
N PHE A 76 -1.40 5.69 8.72
CA PHE A 76 0.01 6.06 8.77
C PHE A 76 0.42 6.86 7.52
N HIS A 77 0.14 6.35 6.32
CA HIS A 77 0.42 7.07 5.07
C HIS A 77 -0.30 8.42 4.99
N ARG A 78 -1.58 8.47 5.41
CA ARG A 78 -2.37 9.71 5.48
C ARG A 78 -1.72 10.74 6.39
N ALA A 79 -1.21 10.34 7.56
CA ALA A 79 -0.53 11.25 8.47
C ALA A 79 0.72 11.87 7.82
N ILE A 80 1.51 11.07 7.08
CA ILE A 80 2.67 11.54 6.34
C ILE A 80 2.26 12.55 5.25
N TYR A 81 1.24 12.24 4.45
CA TYR A 81 0.78 13.15 3.39
C TYR A 81 0.27 14.48 3.95
N ARG A 82 -0.41 14.49 5.09
CA ARG A 82 -0.80 15.72 5.79
C ARG A 82 0.42 16.55 6.22
N ALA A 83 1.44 15.89 6.78
CA ALA A 83 2.66 16.54 7.26
C ALA A 83 3.52 17.15 6.15
N THR A 84 3.21 16.90 4.86
CA THR A 84 3.88 17.56 3.74
C THR A 84 3.55 19.05 3.62
N HIS A 85 2.48 19.51 4.27
CA HIS A 85 1.91 20.85 4.09
C HIS A 85 1.71 21.21 2.61
N ASN A 86 1.36 20.20 1.79
CA ASN A 86 0.97 20.35 0.39
C ASN A 86 -0.48 19.89 0.24
N ALA A 87 -1.42 20.85 0.27
CA ALA A 87 -2.85 20.57 0.26
C ALA A 87 -3.29 19.76 -0.97
N VAL A 88 -2.71 20.04 -2.15
CA VAL A 88 -3.03 19.33 -3.39
C VAL A 88 -2.58 17.88 -3.29
N MET A 89 -1.34 17.63 -2.86
CA MET A 89 -0.84 16.27 -2.65
C MET A 89 -1.67 15.51 -1.62
N HIS A 90 -1.99 16.14 -0.48
CA HIS A 90 -2.83 15.55 0.55
C HIS A 90 -4.18 15.09 -0.02
N HIS A 91 -4.89 15.97 -0.73
CA HIS A 91 -6.20 15.63 -1.28
C HIS A 91 -6.16 14.57 -2.38
N ILE A 92 -5.17 14.63 -3.29
CA ILE A 92 -5.02 13.62 -4.34
C ILE A 92 -4.68 12.26 -3.72
N MET A 93 -3.71 12.21 -2.81
CA MET A 93 -3.28 10.97 -2.19
C MET A 93 -4.32 10.39 -1.24
N GLU A 94 -5.08 11.22 -0.52
CA GLU A 94 -6.22 10.77 0.29
C GLU A 94 -7.24 9.99 -0.55
N ARG A 95 -7.58 10.52 -1.74
CA ARG A 95 -8.50 9.85 -2.66
C ARG A 95 -7.89 8.58 -3.25
N LEU A 96 -6.62 8.57 -3.60
CA LEU A 96 -5.97 7.38 -4.14
C LEU A 96 -5.79 6.28 -3.08
N LEU A 97 -5.52 6.64 -1.82
CA LEU A 97 -5.42 5.69 -0.71
C LEU A 97 -6.77 5.02 -0.43
N SER A 98 -7.90 5.75 -0.53
CA SER A 98 -9.21 5.12 -0.33
C SER A 98 -9.51 4.06 -1.39
N LEU A 99 -9.05 4.24 -2.64
CA LEU A 99 -9.21 3.24 -3.70
C LEU A 99 -8.42 1.95 -3.41
N LEU A 100 -7.31 2.02 -2.68
CA LEU A 100 -6.60 0.82 -2.22
C LEU A 100 -7.39 0.04 -1.15
N GLY A 101 -8.29 0.69 -0.43
CA GLY A 101 -9.17 0.06 0.55
C GLY A 101 -10.39 -0.65 -0.07
N ASP A 102 -10.78 -0.27 -1.29
CA ASP A 102 -11.96 -0.80 -1.99
C ASP A 102 -11.63 -1.98 -2.93
N ASP A 103 -10.51 -2.68 -2.68
CA ASP A 103 -9.99 -3.80 -3.49
C ASP A 103 -9.84 -3.51 -4.99
N VAL A 104 -9.77 -2.23 -5.38
CA VAL A 104 -9.70 -1.81 -6.79
C VAL A 104 -8.46 -2.39 -7.47
N PHE A 105 -7.35 -2.52 -6.74
CA PHE A 105 -6.08 -2.96 -7.32
C PHE A 105 -5.83 -4.46 -7.10
N TYR A 106 -6.17 -5.04 -5.95
CA TYR A 106 -5.93 -6.44 -5.61
C TYR A 106 -6.59 -6.78 -4.28
N ASP A 107 -6.83 -8.06 -4.03
CA ASP A 107 -7.18 -8.58 -2.70
C ASP A 107 -5.99 -8.37 -1.75
N ARG A 108 -6.06 -7.23 -1.05
CA ARG A 108 -4.98 -6.77 -0.19
C ARG A 108 -4.80 -7.71 0.99
N ALA A 109 -5.88 -8.26 1.53
CA ALA A 109 -5.81 -9.27 2.59
C ALA A 109 -5.05 -10.54 2.14
N ALA A 110 -5.28 -11.02 0.91
CA ALA A 110 -4.56 -12.16 0.35
C ALA A 110 -3.09 -11.85 0.01
N PHE A 111 -2.74 -10.59 -0.21
CA PHE A 111 -1.36 -10.15 -0.38
C PHE A 111 -0.60 -10.09 0.96
N TYR A 112 -1.18 -9.45 1.98
CA TYR A 112 -0.57 -9.29 3.31
C TYR A 112 -0.58 -10.57 4.17
N SER A 113 -1.33 -11.60 3.80
CA SER A 113 -1.34 -12.90 4.51
C SER A 113 -0.07 -13.74 4.32
N HIS A 114 0.88 -13.32 3.48
CA HIS A 114 2.18 -13.99 3.34
C HIS A 114 3.14 -13.47 4.41
N GLY A 115 3.41 -14.29 5.43
CA GLY A 115 4.11 -13.89 6.66
C GLY A 115 5.44 -13.14 6.44
N GLU A 116 6.29 -13.59 5.52
CA GLU A 116 7.58 -12.94 5.24
C GLU A 116 7.41 -11.52 4.65
N THR A 117 6.52 -11.37 3.66
CA THR A 117 6.19 -10.06 3.06
C THR A 117 5.67 -9.08 4.10
N ARG A 118 4.82 -9.58 5.01
CA ARG A 118 4.21 -8.78 6.06
C ARG A 118 5.25 -8.23 7.04
N THR A 119 6.16 -9.08 7.50
CA THR A 119 7.25 -8.69 8.42
C THR A 119 8.18 -7.67 7.76
N GLU A 120 8.54 -7.88 6.50
CA GLU A 120 9.43 -6.97 5.75
C GLU A 120 8.78 -5.59 5.53
N LEU A 121 7.48 -5.55 5.17
CA LEU A 121 6.74 -4.28 5.03
C LEU A 121 6.69 -3.51 6.37
N MET A 122 6.48 -4.20 7.49
CA MET A 122 6.49 -3.55 8.81
C MET A 122 7.87 -2.99 9.17
N ALA A 123 8.95 -3.72 8.83
CA ALA A 123 10.32 -3.21 9.01
C ALA A 123 10.56 -1.92 8.20
N GLN A 124 10.07 -1.87 6.97
CA GLN A 124 10.18 -0.70 6.09
C GLN A 124 9.34 0.50 6.60
N HIS A 125 8.14 0.26 7.12
CA HIS A 125 7.36 1.31 7.79
C HIS A 125 8.10 1.88 8.99
N ARG A 126 8.73 1.03 9.81
CA ARG A 126 9.52 1.45 10.96
C ARG A 126 10.72 2.30 10.54
N ALA A 127 11.42 1.92 9.47
CA ALA A 127 12.54 2.70 8.93
C ALA A 127 12.09 4.10 8.48
N LEU A 128 10.95 4.19 7.78
CA LEU A 128 10.37 5.48 7.36
C LEU A 128 9.97 6.33 8.56
N TYR A 129 9.27 5.76 9.54
CA TYR A 129 8.90 6.45 10.78
C TYR A 129 10.14 7.02 11.49
N GLN A 130 11.18 6.22 11.67
CA GLN A 130 12.41 6.64 12.35
C GLN A 130 13.13 7.76 11.59
N ALA A 131 13.16 7.71 10.26
CA ALA A 131 13.75 8.79 9.45
C ALA A 131 12.97 10.11 9.61
N LEU A 132 11.63 10.05 9.59
CA LEU A 132 10.77 11.21 9.84
C LEU A 132 10.96 11.76 11.26
N ALA A 133 11.05 10.89 12.27
CA ALA A 133 11.26 11.28 13.66
C ALA A 133 12.60 12.01 13.88
N ARG A 134 13.64 11.63 13.13
CA ARG A 134 14.94 12.33 13.12
C ARG A 134 14.97 13.57 12.22
N LYS A 135 13.88 13.88 11.52
CA LYS A 135 13.82 14.93 10.47
C LYS A 135 14.92 14.75 9.40
N ASP A 136 15.27 13.50 9.10
CA ASP A 136 16.28 13.15 8.11
C ASP A 136 15.60 12.95 6.75
N ALA A 137 15.60 14.00 5.93
CA ALA A 137 14.93 14.01 4.64
C ALA A 137 15.48 12.98 3.65
N GLU A 138 16.81 12.79 3.62
CA GLU A 138 17.44 11.81 2.72
C GLU A 138 17.10 10.38 3.13
N ALA A 139 17.18 10.06 4.43
CA ALA A 139 16.80 8.76 4.93
C ALA A 139 15.29 8.50 4.72
N ALA A 140 14.44 9.51 4.87
CA ALA A 140 12.99 9.38 4.67
C ALA A 140 12.67 9.07 3.20
N VAL A 141 13.33 9.75 2.26
CA VAL A 141 13.21 9.47 0.82
C VAL A 141 13.64 8.05 0.50
N ALA A 142 14.81 7.63 0.99
CA ALA A 142 15.34 6.29 0.75
C ALA A 142 14.40 5.20 1.31
N ALA A 143 13.88 5.38 2.53
CA ALA A 143 12.95 4.45 3.15
C ALA A 143 11.62 4.36 2.38
N ALA A 144 11.05 5.50 1.98
CA ALA A 144 9.81 5.52 1.19
C ALA A 144 9.98 4.88 -0.19
N GLU A 145 11.11 5.13 -0.85
CA GLU A 145 11.46 4.53 -2.14
C GLU A 145 11.62 3.01 -2.03
N ALA A 146 12.34 2.53 -1.02
CA ALA A 146 12.50 1.11 -0.76
C ALA A 146 11.14 0.44 -0.51
N HIS A 147 10.30 1.08 0.30
CA HIS A 147 8.97 0.58 0.64
C HIS A 147 8.08 0.39 -0.59
N ILE A 148 7.90 1.42 -1.42
CA ILE A 148 7.02 1.33 -2.60
C ILE A 148 7.57 0.33 -3.63
N ARG A 149 8.90 0.28 -3.83
CA ARG A 149 9.52 -0.69 -4.74
C ARG A 149 9.30 -2.13 -4.27
N TYR A 150 9.49 -2.38 -2.98
CA TYR A 150 9.28 -3.70 -2.40
C TYR A 150 7.80 -4.11 -2.52
N ALA A 151 6.87 -3.25 -2.11
CA ALA A 151 5.43 -3.50 -2.21
C ALA A 151 5.01 -3.82 -3.65
N GLY A 152 5.48 -3.03 -4.63
CA GLY A 152 5.19 -3.28 -6.05
C GLY A 152 5.77 -4.60 -6.57
N LYS A 153 7.02 -4.93 -6.19
CA LYS A 153 7.65 -6.22 -6.55
C LYS A 153 6.87 -7.39 -5.97
N ALA A 154 6.55 -7.34 -4.69
CA ALA A 154 5.82 -8.38 -4.00
C ALA A 154 4.42 -8.56 -4.60
N LEU A 155 3.72 -7.46 -4.94
CA LEU A 155 2.42 -7.53 -5.60
C LEU A 155 2.49 -8.24 -6.96
N ARG A 156 3.47 -7.89 -7.80
CA ARG A 156 3.69 -8.57 -9.09
C ARG A 156 3.97 -10.05 -8.92
N GLN A 157 4.82 -10.42 -7.95
CA GLN A 157 5.12 -11.82 -7.64
C GLN A 157 3.89 -12.60 -7.19
N TRP A 158 3.06 -12.00 -6.33
CA TRP A 158 1.81 -12.58 -5.87
C TRP A 158 0.82 -12.80 -7.02
N ARG A 159 0.61 -11.78 -7.86
CA ARG A 159 -0.26 -11.88 -9.06
C ARG A 159 0.21 -13.00 -10.00
N ALA A 160 1.51 -13.08 -10.27
CA ALA A 160 2.09 -14.14 -11.11
C ALA A 160 1.94 -15.53 -10.48
N ALA A 161 2.04 -15.66 -9.16
CA ALA A 161 1.80 -16.92 -8.46
C ALA A 161 0.32 -17.34 -8.54
N GLN A 162 -0.62 -16.42 -8.37
CA GLN A 162 -2.06 -16.69 -8.51
C GLN A 162 -2.42 -17.10 -9.93
N ALA A 163 -1.89 -16.42 -10.95
CA ALA A 163 -2.12 -16.79 -12.35
C ALA A 163 -1.64 -18.23 -12.65
N ARG A 164 -0.44 -18.60 -12.17
CA ARG A 164 0.08 -19.98 -12.30
C ARG A 164 -0.82 -21.00 -11.61
N ARG A 165 -1.30 -20.72 -10.39
CA ARG A 165 -2.23 -21.59 -9.65
C ARG A 165 -3.55 -21.79 -10.40
N THR A 166 -4.11 -20.72 -10.96
CA THR A 166 -5.35 -20.78 -11.76
C THR A 166 -5.18 -21.64 -13.01
N VAL A 167 -4.07 -21.47 -13.75
CA VAL A 167 -3.76 -22.29 -14.93
C VAL A 167 -3.57 -23.76 -14.54
N ALA A 168 -2.84 -24.05 -13.45
CA ALA A 168 -2.64 -25.40 -12.95
C ALA A 168 -3.96 -26.09 -12.56
N ARG A 169 -4.85 -25.39 -11.84
CA ARG A 169 -6.19 -25.89 -11.48
C ARG A 169 -7.04 -26.21 -12.72
N ARG A 170 -7.02 -25.33 -13.74
CA ARG A 170 -7.73 -25.57 -15.01
C ARG A 170 -7.20 -26.79 -15.76
N ARG A 171 -5.89 -27.06 -15.70
CA ARG A 171 -5.30 -28.26 -16.30
C ARG A 171 -5.70 -29.52 -15.54
N ALA A 172 -5.63 -29.51 -14.21
CA ALA A 172 -6.04 -30.64 -13.37
C ALA A 172 -7.52 -31.00 -13.55
N GLY A 173 -8.41 -30.01 -13.60
CA GLY A 173 -9.84 -30.23 -13.84
C GLY A 173 -10.18 -30.77 -15.25
N ARG A 174 -9.33 -30.53 -16.26
CA ARG A 174 -9.49 -31.14 -17.59
C ARG A 174 -9.00 -32.58 -17.67
N ILE A 175 -7.97 -32.92 -16.89
CA ILE A 175 -7.44 -34.30 -16.84
C ILE A 175 -8.44 -35.22 -16.12
N GLY A 176 -9.08 -34.75 -15.05
CA GLY A 176 -10.10 -35.54 -14.33
C GLY A 176 -11.45 -35.70 -15.05
N GLY A 177 -11.71 -34.94 -16.13
CA GLY A 177 -12.94 -35.06 -16.93
C GLY A 177 -12.78 -35.89 -18.21
N ALA A 178 -11.58 -36.41 -18.49
CA ALA A 178 -11.28 -37.19 -19.69
C ALA A 178 -11.23 -38.71 -19.44
N GLU A 179 -11.45 -39.17 -18.21
CA GLU A 179 -11.46 -40.60 -17.84
C GLU A 179 -12.88 -41.20 -17.72
N GLU A 180 -13.94 -40.46 -18.07
CA GLU A 180 -15.35 -40.89 -17.93
C GLU A 180 -16.13 -41.09 -19.25
N THR A 181 -15.44 -41.29 -20.39
CA THR A 181 -16.10 -41.62 -21.68
C THR A 181 -15.72 -42.98 -22.22
#